data_AF-A0A0C2S3N9-F1
#
_entry.id   AF-A0A0C2S3N9-F1
#
_cell.length_a   1.000
_cell.length_b   1.000
_cell.length_c   1.000
_cell.angle_alpha   90.00
_cell.angle_beta   90.00
_cell.angle_gamma   90.00
#
_symmetry.space_group_name_H-M   'P 1'
#
loop_
_entity.id
_entity.type
_entity.pdbx_description
1 polymer ?
#
loop_
_entity_poly.entity_id
_entity_poly.type
_entity_poly.pdbx_seq_one_letter_code
_entity_poly.pdbx_strand_id
1 'polypeptide(L)'
;MNSSFTEGNMIWIVMGIITLLMGILLGFVAPNLIHLVWFSAGDLIHIKTPSISNILFGTGILLLSIFCFVMYFKAKKAKIAAAVLVMVSVALLAVSITNYSVLRDERIVHNEFLSLNAEEYQWSDVEEAKLLKRNDDIPYETLVLTLNNGVELDFERGPSMDKQQFDKIDFILQSHGVMYELTNR
;
A
#
# COMPACT_ATOMS: atom_id res chain seq x y z
N MET A 1 -37.44 -2.13 -26.70
CA MET A 1 -37.24 -3.49 -26.16
C MET A 1 -37.29 -3.35 -24.64
N ASN A 2 -38.46 -3.59 -24.04
CA ASN A 2 -38.69 -3.35 -22.62
C ASN A 2 -37.94 -4.42 -21.82
N SER A 3 -36.83 -4.04 -21.18
CA SER A 3 -36.21 -4.87 -20.15
C SER A 3 -37.18 -4.96 -18.98
N SER A 4 -38.01 -5.99 -18.94
CA SER A 4 -38.76 -6.30 -17.73
C SER A 4 -37.76 -6.47 -16.59
N PHE A 5 -37.99 -5.76 -15.50
CA PHE A 5 -37.23 -5.88 -14.27
C PHE A 5 -37.42 -7.30 -13.72
N THR A 6 -36.59 -8.24 -14.17
CA THR A 6 -36.49 -9.56 -13.53
C THR A 6 -35.67 -9.37 -12.26
N GLU A 7 -36.23 -9.76 -11.10
CA GLU A 7 -35.63 -9.59 -9.76
C GLU A 7 -34.13 -9.97 -9.71
N GLY A 8 -33.74 -11.03 -10.43
CA GLY A 8 -32.35 -11.49 -10.53
C GLY A 8 -31.36 -10.53 -11.21
N ASN A 9 -31.81 -9.51 -11.96
CA ASN A 9 -30.90 -8.49 -12.52
C ASN A 9 -30.72 -7.31 -11.56
N MET A 10 -31.70 -7.04 -10.68
CA MET A 10 -31.62 -5.91 -9.74
C MET A 10 -30.55 -6.14 -8.66
N ILE A 11 -30.29 -7.41 -8.31
CA ILE A 11 -29.25 -7.75 -7.33
C ILE A 11 -27.86 -7.21 -7.75
N TRP A 12 -27.54 -7.24 -9.05
CA TRP A 12 -26.26 -6.76 -9.57
C TRP A 12 -26.11 -5.24 -9.43
N ILE A 13 -27.19 -4.50 -9.62
CA ILE A 13 -27.21 -3.05 -9.42
C ILE A 13 -26.99 -2.74 -7.93
N VAL A 14 -27.72 -3.43 -7.04
CA VAL A 14 -27.60 -3.24 -5.59
C VAL A 14 -26.17 -3.55 -5.13
N MET A 15 -25.60 -4.69 -5.56
CA MET A 15 -24.23 -5.06 -5.28
C MET A 15 -23.22 -4.04 -5.83
N GLY A 16 -23.45 -3.50 -7.03
CA GLY A 16 -22.60 -2.47 -7.62
C GLY A 16 -22.57 -1.19 -6.79
N ILE A 17 -23.73 -0.74 -6.31
CA ILE A 17 -23.85 0.45 -5.44
C ILE A 17 -23.17 0.20 -4.10
N ILE A 18 -23.45 -0.93 -3.43
CA ILE A 18 -22.82 -1.27 -2.14
C ILE A 18 -21.30 -1.34 -2.31
N THR A 19 -20.82 -2.00 -3.36
CA THR A 19 -19.38 -2.13 -3.66
C THR A 19 -18.74 -0.78 -3.91
N LEU A 20 -19.43 0.13 -4.62
CA LEU A 20 -18.92 1.49 -4.86
C LEU A 20 -18.80 2.29 -3.56
N LEU A 21 -19.86 2.29 -2.74
CA LEU A 21 -19.88 3.04 -1.48
C LEU A 21 -18.84 2.50 -0.49
N MET A 22 -18.78 1.17 -0.33
CA MET A 22 -17.76 0.52 0.49
C MET A 22 -16.36 0.73 -0.08
N GLY A 23 -16.22 0.71 -1.40
CA GLY A 23 -14.96 0.93 -2.10
C GLY A 23 -14.36 2.30 -1.89
N ILE A 24 -15.20 3.34 -1.89
CA ILE A 24 -14.74 4.70 -1.58
C ILE A 24 -14.21 4.75 -0.15
N LEU A 25 -14.93 4.17 0.81
CA LEU A 25 -14.51 4.19 2.21
C LEU A 25 -13.24 3.36 2.45
N LEU A 26 -13.20 2.14 1.91
CA LEU A 26 -12.09 1.21 2.08
C LEU A 26 -10.87 1.58 1.24
N GLY A 27 -11.03 2.25 0.10
CA GLY A 27 -9.94 2.62 -0.80
C GLY A 27 -8.84 3.44 -0.13
N PHE A 28 -9.19 4.28 0.84
CA PHE A 28 -8.23 5.13 1.54
C PHE A 28 -7.55 4.46 2.74
N VAL A 29 -8.15 3.40 3.28
CA VAL A 29 -7.80 2.90 4.62
C VAL A 29 -7.45 1.42 4.62
N ALA A 30 -8.01 0.63 3.71
CA ALA A 30 -7.88 -0.83 3.73
C ALA A 30 -6.45 -1.34 3.56
N PRO A 31 -5.62 -0.87 2.59
CA PRO A 31 -4.24 -1.34 2.49
C PRO A 31 -3.43 -1.08 3.77
N ASN A 32 -3.58 0.12 4.34
CA ASN A 32 -2.95 0.47 5.62
C ASN A 32 -3.39 -0.46 6.76
N LEU A 33 -4.69 -0.73 6.89
CA LEU A 33 -5.21 -1.63 7.94
C LEU A 33 -4.75 -3.08 7.74
N ILE A 34 -4.71 -3.55 6.49
CA ILE A 34 -4.24 -4.91 6.18
C ILE A 34 -2.78 -5.06 6.59
N HIS A 35 -1.92 -4.11 6.20
CA HIS A 35 -0.50 -4.14 6.61
C HIS A 35 -0.34 -4.03 8.13
N LEU A 36 -1.12 -3.16 8.78
CA LEU A 36 -1.11 -3.06 10.24
C LEU A 36 -1.44 -4.41 10.89
N VAL A 37 -2.52 -5.07 10.47
CA VAL A 37 -2.95 -6.36 11.02
C VAL A 37 -1.92 -7.46 10.74
N TRP A 38 -1.33 -7.50 9.54
CA TRP A 38 -0.31 -8.49 9.19
C TRP A 38 0.99 -8.33 9.98
N PHE A 39 1.39 -7.10 10.28
CA PHE A 39 2.69 -6.83 10.85
C PHE A 39 2.68 -6.40 12.32
N SER A 40 1.52 -6.34 12.98
CA SER A 40 1.33 -5.96 14.40
C SER A 40 2.06 -6.84 15.44
N ALA A 41 2.93 -7.77 15.03
CA ALA A 41 3.76 -8.55 15.94
C ALA A 41 4.78 -7.66 16.69
N GLY A 42 5.17 -8.08 17.91
CA GLY A 42 5.75 -7.23 18.95
C GLY A 42 7.13 -6.60 18.70
N ASP A 43 7.81 -6.96 17.61
CA ASP A 43 9.09 -6.42 17.16
C ASP A 43 8.94 -5.30 16.11
N LEU A 44 7.71 -4.90 15.81
CA LEU A 44 7.43 -3.84 14.85
C LEU A 44 7.85 -2.46 15.38
N ILE A 45 8.68 -1.76 14.62
CA ILE A 45 9.00 -0.35 14.86
C ILE A 45 8.04 0.53 14.06
N HIS A 46 8.00 0.36 12.74
CA HIS A 46 7.24 1.24 11.86
C HIS A 46 6.82 0.54 10.56
N ILE A 47 5.65 0.90 10.02
CA ILE A 47 5.14 0.41 8.74
C ILE A 47 4.89 1.59 7.83
N LYS A 48 5.45 1.54 6.63
CA LYS A 48 5.12 2.44 5.54
C LYS A 48 4.33 1.69 4.47
N THR A 49 3.14 2.20 4.18
CA THR A 49 2.34 1.78 3.02
C THR A 49 2.36 2.91 2.00
N PRO A 50 2.94 2.72 0.81
CA PRO A 50 2.96 3.74 -0.22
C PRO A 50 1.55 4.15 -0.66
N SER A 51 1.34 5.45 -0.94
CA SER A 51 0.03 5.98 -1.37
C SER A 51 -0.51 5.32 -2.64
N ILE A 52 0.38 4.83 -3.52
CA ILE A 52 0.01 4.10 -4.72
C ILE A 52 -0.80 2.83 -4.40
N SER A 53 -0.54 2.18 -3.25
CA SER A 53 -1.30 1.02 -2.77
C SER A 53 -2.77 1.36 -2.57
N ASN A 54 -3.07 2.52 -1.97
CA ASN A 54 -4.45 3.00 -1.78
C ASN A 54 -5.14 3.30 -3.12
N ILE A 55 -4.41 3.92 -4.05
CA ILE A 55 -4.93 4.22 -5.40
C ILE A 55 -5.24 2.93 -6.16
N LEU A 56 -4.33 1.94 -6.12
CA LEU A 56 -4.54 0.64 -6.76
C LEU A 56 -5.72 -0.12 -6.14
N PHE A 57 -5.84 -0.12 -4.81
CA PHE A 57 -6.95 -0.77 -4.13
C PHE A 57 -8.28 -0.12 -4.53
N GLY A 58 -8.37 1.21 -4.45
CA GLY A 58 -9.55 1.96 -4.87
C GLY A 58 -9.93 1.73 -6.34
N THR A 59 -8.94 1.70 -7.23
CA THR A 59 -9.14 1.38 -8.66
C THR A 59 -9.65 -0.06 -8.83
N GLY A 60 -9.09 -1.01 -8.10
CA GLY A 60 -9.53 -2.40 -8.08
C GLY A 60 -11.00 -2.52 -7.67
N ILE A 61 -11.42 -1.84 -6.60
CA ILE A 61 -12.83 -1.85 -6.17
C ILE A 61 -13.75 -1.12 -7.16
N LEU A 62 -13.28 -0.03 -7.78
CA LEU A 62 -14.06 0.67 -8.82
C LEU A 62 -14.34 -0.27 -10.01
N LEU A 63 -13.34 -1.02 -10.47
CA LEU A 63 -13.52 -2.03 -11.52
C LEU A 63 -14.49 -3.14 -11.08
N LEU A 64 -14.47 -3.54 -9.80
CA LEU A 64 -15.41 -4.53 -9.26
C LEU A 64 -16.85 -3.99 -9.24
N SER A 65 -17.03 -2.71 -8.95
CA SER A 65 -18.33 -2.05 -9.04
C SER A 65 -18.83 -1.99 -10.49
N ILE A 66 -17.96 -1.62 -11.44
CA ILE A 66 -18.28 -1.64 -12.88
C ILE A 66 -18.64 -3.05 -13.34
N PHE A 67 -17.91 -4.07 -12.88
CA PHE A 67 -18.24 -5.48 -13.13
C PHE A 67 -19.69 -5.80 -12.74
N CYS A 68 -20.13 -5.39 -11.55
CA CYS A 68 -21.50 -5.58 -11.11
C CYS A 68 -22.50 -4.90 -12.05
N PHE A 69 -22.24 -3.66 -12.49
CA PHE A 69 -23.12 -2.99 -13.46
C PHE A 69 -23.13 -3.67 -14.84
N VAL A 70 -21.99 -4.17 -15.32
CA VAL A 70 -21.93 -4.87 -16.61
C VAL A 70 -22.70 -6.19 -16.57
N MET A 71 -22.72 -6.88 -15.42
CA MET A 71 -23.48 -8.13 -15.22
C MET A 71 -25.00 -7.95 -15.30
N TYR A 72 -25.51 -6.72 -15.20
CA TYR A 72 -26.92 -6.41 -15.47
C TYR A 72 -27.31 -6.75 -16.93
N PHE A 73 -26.39 -6.58 -17.89
CA PHE A 73 -26.66 -6.84 -19.30
C PHE A 73 -26.58 -8.34 -19.62
N LYS A 74 -27.65 -8.90 -20.20
CA LYS A 74 -27.73 -10.32 -20.56
C LYS A 74 -26.88 -10.73 -21.78
N ALA A 75 -26.25 -9.78 -22.46
CA ALA A 75 -25.49 -10.04 -23.69
C ALA A 75 -24.23 -10.89 -23.44
N LYS A 76 -23.94 -11.87 -24.30
CA LYS A 76 -22.73 -12.71 -24.19
C LYS A 76 -21.43 -11.88 -24.15
N LYS A 77 -21.37 -10.80 -24.94
CA LYS A 77 -20.23 -9.88 -24.95
C LYS A 77 -20.03 -9.16 -23.61
N ALA A 78 -21.13 -8.79 -22.93
CA ALA A 78 -21.07 -8.16 -21.61
C ALA A 78 -20.48 -9.11 -20.56
N LYS A 79 -20.84 -10.40 -20.59
CA LYS A 79 -20.27 -11.41 -19.69
C LYS A 79 -18.77 -11.61 -19.88
N ILE A 80 -18.29 -11.58 -21.12
CA ILE A 80 -16.84 -11.66 -21.41
C ILE A 80 -16.13 -10.41 -20.87
N ALA A 81 -16.68 -9.22 -21.10
CA ALA A 81 -16.12 -7.99 -20.56
C ALA A 81 -16.10 -7.99 -19.02
N ALA A 82 -17.17 -8.48 -18.38
CA ALA A 82 -17.27 -8.65 -16.93
C ALA A 82 -16.19 -9.61 -16.40
N ALA A 83 -15.95 -10.74 -17.08
CA ALA A 83 -14.89 -11.67 -16.71
C ALA A 83 -13.50 -11.02 -16.76
N VAL A 84 -13.23 -10.21 -17.78
CA VAL A 84 -11.96 -9.46 -17.87
C VAL A 84 -11.85 -8.43 -16.75
N LEU A 85 -12.91 -7.66 -16.50
CA LEU A 85 -12.94 -6.65 -15.44
C LEU A 85 -12.67 -7.24 -14.05
N VAL A 86 -13.28 -8.38 -13.72
CA VAL A 86 -13.06 -9.02 -12.41
C VAL A 86 -11.64 -9.56 -12.30
N MET A 87 -11.06 -10.13 -13.36
CA MET A 87 -9.67 -10.59 -13.35
C MET A 87 -8.69 -9.43 -13.12
N VAL A 88 -8.87 -8.32 -13.83
CA VAL A 88 -8.03 -7.12 -13.66
C VAL A 88 -8.22 -6.51 -12.28
N SER A 89 -9.47 -6.44 -11.79
CA SER A 89 -9.79 -5.96 -10.44
C SER A 89 -9.05 -6.78 -9.36
N VAL A 90 -9.13 -8.12 -9.43
CA VAL A 90 -8.46 -9.01 -8.48
C VAL A 90 -6.95 -8.84 -8.54
N ALA A 91 -6.37 -8.73 -9.75
CA ALA A 91 -4.94 -8.50 -9.90
C ALA A 91 -4.49 -7.17 -9.26
N LEU A 92 -5.22 -6.08 -9.49
CA LEU A 92 -4.92 -4.78 -8.88
C LEU A 92 -5.07 -4.81 -7.36
N LEU A 93 -6.11 -5.47 -6.83
CA LEU A 93 -6.29 -5.65 -5.39
C LEU A 93 -5.15 -6.46 -4.77
N ALA A 94 -4.70 -7.52 -5.45
CA ALA A 94 -3.56 -8.32 -4.99
C ALA A 94 -2.26 -7.50 -4.98
N VAL A 95 -1.97 -6.74 -6.04
CA VAL A 95 -0.77 -5.88 -6.09
C VAL A 95 -0.86 -4.74 -5.07
N SER A 96 -2.06 -4.22 -4.79
CA SER A 96 -2.22 -3.12 -3.84
C SER A 96 -1.80 -3.44 -2.42
N ILE A 97 -1.82 -4.72 -2.03
CA ILE A 97 -1.45 -5.18 -0.69
C ILE A 97 -0.05 -5.79 -0.63
N THR A 98 0.67 -5.88 -1.77
CA THR A 98 2.05 -6.38 -1.77
C THR A 98 3.07 -5.27 -1.56
N ASN A 99 2.75 -4.01 -1.87
CA ASN A 99 3.72 -2.91 -1.78
C ASN A 99 3.76 -2.31 -0.36
N TYR A 100 4.84 -2.57 0.39
CA TYR A 100 5.05 -2.07 1.75
C TYR A 100 6.53 -2.07 2.15
N SER A 101 6.85 -1.26 3.17
CA SER A 101 8.14 -1.31 3.88
C SER A 101 7.89 -1.37 5.39
N VAL A 102 8.58 -2.27 6.08
CA VAL A 102 8.42 -2.52 7.52
C VAL A 102 9.79 -2.48 8.18
N LEU A 103 9.92 -1.64 9.20
CA LEU A 103 11.09 -1.58 10.08
C LEU A 103 10.79 -2.41 11.33
N ARG A 104 11.66 -3.39 11.64
CA ARG A 104 11.62 -4.22 12.84
C ARG A 104 12.92 -4.12 13.60
N ASP A 105 12.92 -4.61 14.83
CA ASP A 105 14.10 -4.55 15.70
C ASP A 105 15.33 -5.24 15.11
N GLU A 106 15.12 -6.38 14.45
CA GLU A 106 16.23 -7.20 13.94
C GLU A 106 16.47 -7.02 12.43
N ARG A 107 15.46 -6.56 11.69
CA ARG A 107 15.47 -6.56 10.21
C ARG A 107 14.57 -5.50 9.60
N ILE A 108 14.80 -5.21 8.34
CA ILE A 108 13.98 -4.38 7.47
C ILE A 108 13.33 -5.30 6.45
N VAL A 109 12.01 -5.24 6.29
CA VAL A 109 11.28 -6.00 5.27
C VAL A 109 10.73 -5.04 4.25
N HIS A 110 11.12 -5.17 3.00
CA HIS A 110 10.64 -4.34 1.91
C HIS A 110 10.07 -5.21 0.81
N ASN A 111 8.90 -4.84 0.30
CA ASN A 111 8.34 -5.46 -0.87
C ASN A 111 8.03 -4.39 -1.91
N GLU A 112 8.78 -4.45 -3.01
CA GLU A 112 8.71 -3.47 -4.09
C GLU A 112 7.37 -3.55 -4.84
N PHE A 113 7.02 -2.46 -5.51
CA PHE A 113 5.90 -2.40 -6.42
C PHE A 113 5.99 -3.51 -7.50
N LEU A 114 4.93 -4.32 -7.62
CA LEU A 114 4.83 -5.50 -8.51
C LEU A 114 5.72 -6.70 -8.16
N SER A 115 6.48 -6.66 -7.06
CA SER A 115 7.12 -7.87 -6.56
C SER A 115 6.12 -8.75 -5.81
N LEU A 116 6.26 -10.06 -6.00
CA LEU A 116 5.50 -11.08 -5.27
C LEU A 116 6.23 -11.54 -4.00
N ASN A 117 7.54 -11.28 -3.92
CA ASN A 117 8.38 -11.70 -2.82
C ASN A 117 8.91 -10.46 -2.09
N ALA A 118 8.72 -10.44 -0.78
CA ALA A 118 9.37 -9.46 0.07
C ALA A 118 10.86 -9.80 0.20
N GLU A 119 11.69 -8.77 0.15
CA GLU A 119 13.10 -8.83 0.48
C GLU A 119 13.29 -8.47 1.96
N GLU A 120 14.16 -9.22 2.62
CA GLU A 120 14.55 -8.96 4.01
C GLU A 120 16.00 -8.49 4.03
N TYR A 121 16.24 -7.38 4.74
CA TYR A 121 17.55 -6.78 4.94
C TYR A 121 17.87 -6.75 6.43
N GLN A 122 19.14 -6.92 6.77
CA GLN A 122 19.63 -6.67 8.10
C GLN A 122 19.96 -5.18 8.29
N TRP A 123 19.99 -4.70 9.52
CA TRP A 123 20.43 -3.33 9.79
C TRP A 123 21.88 -3.08 9.38
N SER A 124 22.71 -4.12 9.36
CA SER A 124 24.08 -4.07 8.81
C SER A 124 24.15 -3.87 7.30
N ASP A 125 23.05 -4.07 6.57
CA ASP A 125 22.99 -3.85 5.13
C ASP A 125 22.73 -2.37 4.78
N VAL A 126 22.45 -1.53 5.77
CA VAL A 126 22.32 -0.08 5.58
C VAL A 126 23.71 0.53 5.42
N GLU A 127 23.97 1.09 4.25
CA GLU A 127 25.25 1.74 3.92
C GLU A 127 25.23 3.22 4.34
N GLU A 128 24.11 3.90 4.11
CA GLU A 128 23.97 5.33 4.37
C GLU A 128 22.58 5.66 4.92
N ALA A 129 22.53 6.58 5.88
CA ALA A 129 21.29 7.15 6.39
C ALA A 129 21.31 8.67 6.22
N LYS A 130 20.29 9.24 5.59
CA LYS A 130 20.13 10.69 5.43
C LYS A 130 18.88 11.16 6.12
N LEU A 131 18.98 12.25 6.88
CA LEU A 131 17.81 12.95 7.39
C LEU A 131 17.59 14.20 6.53
N LEU A 132 16.59 14.12 5.65
CA LEU A 132 16.17 15.23 4.81
C LEU A 132 15.33 16.20 5.63
N LYS A 133 15.73 17.47 5.65
CA LYS A 133 14.94 18.51 6.30
C LYS A 133 13.69 18.85 5.49
N ARG A 134 12.66 19.28 6.22
CA ARG A 134 11.46 19.87 5.63
C ARG A 134 11.82 21.02 4.70
N ASN A 135 11.27 21.01 3.49
CA ASN A 135 11.32 22.10 2.51
C ASN A 135 9.94 22.23 1.82
N ASP A 136 9.84 23.01 0.75
CA ASP A 136 8.58 23.21 0.03
C ASP A 136 8.08 21.93 -0.68
N ASP A 137 9.00 21.02 -1.04
CA ASP A 137 8.70 19.76 -1.73
C ASP A 137 8.45 18.58 -0.75
N ILE A 138 9.06 18.64 0.44
CA ILE A 138 9.01 17.60 1.47
C ILE A 138 8.39 18.22 2.73
N PRO A 139 7.09 18.00 3.00
CA PRO A 139 6.39 18.66 4.09
C PRO A 139 6.80 18.18 5.48
N TYR A 140 7.52 17.05 5.58
CA TYR A 140 7.98 16.43 6.82
C TYR A 140 9.49 16.13 6.74
N GLU A 141 10.16 16.04 7.88
CA GLU A 141 11.52 15.47 7.88
C GLU A 141 11.45 14.03 7.38
N THR A 142 12.40 13.58 6.56
CA THR A 142 12.34 12.23 5.96
C THR A 142 13.66 11.52 6.17
N LEU A 143 13.62 10.35 6.79
CA LEU A 143 14.76 9.45 6.92
C LEU A 143 14.85 8.62 5.63
N VAL A 144 15.97 8.72 4.92
CA VAL A 144 16.28 7.90 3.75
C VAL A 144 17.37 6.93 4.12
N LEU A 145 17.09 5.63 4.02
CA LEU A 145 18.05 4.56 4.20
C LEU A 145 18.48 4.06 2.82
N THR A 146 19.78 4.09 2.55
CA THR A 146 20.37 3.50 1.34
C THR A 146 20.98 2.17 1.73
N LEU A 147 20.49 1.10 1.11
CA LEU A 147 20.96 -0.26 1.33
C LEU A 147 22.16 -0.57 0.43
N ASN A 148 22.95 -1.58 0.80
CA ASN A 148 24.16 -2.01 0.07
C ASN A 148 23.93 -2.44 -1.39
N ASN A 149 22.68 -2.71 -1.77
CA ASN A 149 22.25 -3.04 -3.13
C ASN A 149 21.79 -1.81 -3.93
N GLY A 150 21.86 -0.61 -3.33
CA GLY A 150 21.42 0.65 -3.93
C GLY A 150 19.92 0.95 -3.80
N VAL A 151 19.16 0.12 -3.08
CA VAL A 151 17.74 0.39 -2.79
C VAL A 151 17.64 1.51 -1.75
N GLU A 152 16.83 2.53 -2.06
CA GLU A 152 16.52 3.62 -1.14
C GLU A 152 15.14 3.42 -0.52
N LEU A 153 15.08 3.47 0.81
CA LEU A 153 13.86 3.39 1.60
C LEU A 153 13.65 4.71 2.35
N ASP A 154 12.57 5.41 2.04
CA ASP A 154 12.23 6.70 2.63
C ASP A 154 11.14 6.55 3.70
N PHE A 155 11.31 7.21 4.85
CA PHE A 155 10.39 7.17 5.98
C PHE A 155 10.13 8.58 6.49
N GLU A 156 8.90 9.05 6.32
CA GLU A 156 8.49 10.38 6.78
C GLU A 156 8.39 10.42 8.31
N ARG A 157 9.21 11.27 8.92
CA ARG A 157 9.15 11.66 10.33
C ARG A 157 8.05 12.71 10.48
N GLY A 158 6.82 12.22 10.54
CA GLY A 158 5.60 13.01 10.64
C GLY A 158 4.55 12.32 11.53
N PRO A 159 3.24 12.53 11.29
CA PRO A 159 2.19 11.87 12.06
C PRO A 159 2.25 10.34 12.05
N SER A 160 2.92 9.76 11.04
CA SER A 160 3.09 8.32 10.84
C SER A 160 4.20 7.70 11.69
N MET A 161 5.24 8.46 12.06
CA MET A 161 6.38 7.98 12.84
C MET A 161 6.55 8.82 14.10
N ASP A 162 6.28 8.22 15.25
CA ASP A 162 6.43 8.90 16.52
C ASP A 162 7.93 9.09 16.89
N LYS A 163 8.18 9.95 17.88
CA LYS A 163 9.54 10.23 18.33
C LYS A 163 10.23 8.98 18.88
N GLN A 164 9.52 8.10 19.57
CA GLN A 164 10.08 6.90 20.18
C GLN A 164 10.53 5.89 19.11
N GLN A 165 9.76 5.73 18.04
CA GLN A 165 10.09 4.91 16.88
C GLN A 165 11.36 5.46 16.21
N PHE A 166 11.43 6.77 15.99
CA PHE A 166 12.61 7.40 15.39
C PHE A 166 13.86 7.24 16.27
N ASP A 167 13.75 7.54 17.57
CA ASP A 167 14.87 7.40 18.52
C ASP A 167 15.37 5.94 18.58
N LYS A 168 14.47 4.96 18.43
CA LYS A 168 14.83 3.54 18.34
C LYS A 168 15.59 3.21 17.06
N ILE A 169 15.14 3.72 15.91
CA ILE A 169 15.83 3.55 14.62
C ILE A 169 17.23 4.16 14.70
N ASP A 170 17.35 5.37 15.24
CA ASP A 170 18.63 6.05 15.43
C ASP A 170 19.59 5.23 16.30
N PHE A 171 19.12 4.72 17.44
CA PHE A 171 19.92 3.82 18.28
C PHE A 171 20.41 2.58 17.53
N ILE A 172 19.55 1.95 16.72
CA ILE A 172 19.92 0.76 15.95
C ILE A 172 20.97 1.12 14.89
N LEU A 173 20.78 2.19 14.13
CA LEU A 173 21.76 2.67 13.14
C LEU A 173 23.13 2.94 13.79
N GLN A 174 23.14 3.66 14.91
CA GLN A 174 24.38 3.97 15.66
C GLN A 174 25.08 2.70 16.15
N SER A 175 24.34 1.70 16.64
CA SER A 175 24.90 0.42 17.07
C SER A 175 25.54 -0.38 15.93
N HIS A 176 25.15 -0.10 14.68
CA HIS A 176 25.76 -0.68 13.47
C HIS A 176 26.80 0.26 12.84
N GLY A 177 27.14 1.37 13.48
CA GLY A 177 28.13 2.33 12.99
C GLY A 177 27.63 3.27 11.89
N VAL A 178 26.32 3.31 11.64
CA VAL A 178 25.70 4.20 10.66
C VAL A 178 25.21 5.45 11.39
N MET A 179 25.77 6.62 11.03
CA MET A 179 25.34 7.92 11.55
C MET A 179 24.54 8.63 10.46
N TYR A 180 23.42 9.26 10.82
CA TYR A 180 22.65 9.99 9.81
C TYR A 180 23.32 11.31 9.45
N GLU A 181 23.35 11.62 8.16
CA GLU A 181 23.78 12.91 7.65
C GLU A 181 22.58 13.85 7.48
N LEU A 182 22.64 15.01 8.11
CA LEU A 182 21.64 16.06 7.94
C LEU A 182 21.83 16.74 6.59
N THR A 183 20.92 16.45 5.66
CA THR A 183 21.01 16.95 4.29
C THR A 183 19.87 17.94 4.04
N ASN A 184 20.23 19.12 3.53
CA ASN A 184 19.25 20.01 2.90
C ASN A 184 19.12 19.54 1.44
N ARG A 185 17.93 19.13 1.03
CA ARG A 185 17.65 18.80 -0.37
C ARG A 185 17.20 20.06 -1.11
#